data_AF-A0A438I9Y1-F1
#
_entry.id   AF-A0A438I9Y1-F1
#
_cell.length_a   1.000
_cell.length_b   1.000
_cell.length_c   1.000
_cell.angle_alpha   90.00
_cell.angle_beta   90.00
_cell.angle_gamma   90.00
#
_symmetry.space_group_name_H-M   'P 1'
#
loop_
_entity.id
_entity.type
_entity.pdbx_description
1 polymer ?
#
loop_
_entity_poly.entity_id
_entity_poly.type
_entity_poly.pdbx_seq_one_letter_code
_entity_poly.pdbx_strand_id
1 'polypeptide(L)'
;MERWQRSWEFSSQPNSELTRHVLSSGLGPTSSKEKPRVVVLGSGWARCRAMKGLDTNIYDVVCVSPRNHMVFTHLLASTCVGTLEFRSVAEPIAQIQPLISRETGSYFFLANCNRVDLDNHVVHCQTLTNGANVLEPWDFEISYDKLIIASSSVPLTFGIHGVEEHAFFLREVHHAQEIKRKLLLNLMLSDVPGILEAEK
;
A
#
# COMPACT_ATOMS: atom_id res chain seq x y z
N MET A 1 -40.96 -20.89 54.90
CA MET A 1 -40.09 -21.64 53.96
C MET A 1 -40.03 -20.82 52.67
N GLU A 2 -39.45 -19.61 52.71
CA GLU A 2 -38.02 -19.31 52.56
C GLU A 2 -37.35 -19.89 51.30
N ARG A 3 -36.75 -18.97 50.53
CA ARG A 3 -35.55 -19.10 49.66
C ARG A 3 -35.71 -20.06 48.46
N TRP A 4 -35.59 -19.63 47.20
CA TRP A 4 -34.46 -18.91 46.61
C TRP A 4 -34.85 -18.11 45.36
N GLN A 5 -34.32 -16.89 45.30
CA GLN A 5 -34.24 -15.98 44.15
C GLN A 5 -33.27 -16.51 43.07
N ARG A 6 -33.50 -16.13 41.80
CA ARG A 6 -32.75 -15.05 41.15
C ARG A 6 -33.31 -14.70 39.77
N SER A 7 -33.64 -13.42 39.67
CA SER A 7 -33.99 -12.65 38.48
C SER A 7 -32.75 -12.35 37.65
N TRP A 8 -32.92 -12.23 36.33
CA TRP A 8 -32.07 -11.42 35.46
C TRP A 8 -32.98 -10.47 34.69
N GLU A 9 -33.29 -9.33 35.30
CA GLU A 9 -33.88 -8.19 34.62
C GLU A 9 -32.79 -7.49 33.81
N PHE A 10 -32.99 -7.40 32.48
CA PHE A 10 -32.21 -6.54 31.61
C PHE A 10 -32.55 -5.08 31.94
N SER A 11 -31.75 -4.47 32.80
CA SER A 11 -31.74 -3.02 33.04
C SER A 11 -31.26 -2.31 31.78
N SER A 12 -32.19 -1.63 31.09
CA SER A 12 -31.89 -0.61 30.08
C SER A 12 -31.22 0.59 30.74
N GLN A 13 -29.95 0.83 30.42
CA GLN A 13 -29.29 2.12 30.66
C GLN A 13 -28.97 2.79 29.32
N PRO A 14 -29.05 4.13 29.25
CA PRO A 14 -29.15 4.87 28.00
C PRO A 14 -27.81 4.95 27.27
N ASN A 15 -27.90 4.95 25.94
CA ASN A 15 -26.81 5.24 25.00
C ASN A 15 -25.99 6.45 25.46
N SER A 16 -24.79 6.20 25.98
CA SER A 16 -23.73 7.19 25.90
C SER A 16 -23.19 7.17 24.48
N GLU A 17 -23.32 8.31 23.80
CA GLU A 17 -22.67 8.58 22.53
C GLU A 17 -21.17 8.27 22.67
N LEU A 18 -20.75 7.13 22.12
CA LEU A 18 -19.35 6.90 21.79
C LEU A 18 -19.00 7.84 20.63
N THR A 19 -18.67 9.08 20.98
CA THR A 19 -17.78 9.89 20.16
C THR A 19 -16.51 9.08 19.98
N ARG A 20 -16.42 8.38 18.84
CA ARG A 20 -15.17 7.81 18.33
C ARG A 20 -14.23 8.98 18.10
N HIS A 21 -13.45 9.33 19.12
CA HIS A 21 -12.24 10.09 18.92
C HIS A 21 -11.38 9.27 17.96
N VAL A 22 -11.39 9.64 16.68
CA VAL A 22 -10.34 9.25 15.75
C VAL A 22 -9.09 9.89 16.31
N LEU A 23 -8.32 9.12 17.08
CA LEU A 23 -6.96 9.50 17.46
C LEU A 23 -6.20 9.68 16.15
N SER A 24 -5.99 10.92 15.74
CA SER A 24 -4.98 11.31 14.76
C SER A 24 -3.59 11.09 15.38
N SER A 25 -3.29 9.86 15.81
CA SER A 25 -2.02 9.48 16.41
C SER A 25 -1.04 9.16 15.29
N GLY A 26 -0.64 10.21 14.60
CA GLY A 26 0.51 10.20 13.73
C GLY A 26 1.82 10.11 14.51
N LEU A 27 2.94 10.05 13.79
CA LEU A 27 4.25 10.18 14.42
C LEU A 27 4.60 11.67 14.51
N GLY A 28 4.60 12.22 15.73
CA GLY A 28 4.95 13.62 15.96
C GLY A 28 6.43 13.95 15.72
N PRO A 29 6.82 15.22 15.90
CA PRO A 29 8.20 15.69 15.74
C PRO A 29 9.16 14.94 16.67
N THR A 30 10.36 14.67 16.17
CA THR A 30 11.45 14.05 16.93
C THR A 30 11.99 15.00 17.99
N SER A 31 12.31 14.46 19.17
CA SER A 31 12.96 15.23 20.23
C SER A 31 14.48 15.27 20.05
N SER A 32 15.17 16.23 20.66
CA SER A 32 16.63 16.38 20.55
C SER A 32 17.44 15.22 21.13
N LYS A 33 16.80 14.31 21.88
CA LYS A 33 17.40 13.08 22.44
C LYS A 33 17.15 11.84 21.58
N GLU A 34 16.31 11.96 20.55
CA GLU A 34 15.95 10.87 19.65
C GLU A 34 16.80 10.93 18.39
N LYS A 35 16.86 9.82 17.64
CA LYS A 35 17.51 9.82 16.34
C LYS A 35 16.67 10.65 15.36
N PRO A 36 17.30 11.43 14.47
CA PRO A 36 16.58 12.10 13.40
C PRO A 36 15.82 11.10 12.53
N ARG A 37 14.57 11.43 12.19
CA ARG A 37 13.69 10.58 11.40
C ARG A 37 13.81 10.87 9.90
N VAL A 38 14.08 9.82 9.13
CA VAL A 38 14.06 9.83 7.68
C VAL A 38 12.76 9.17 7.20
N VAL A 39 11.87 9.96 6.61
CA VAL A 39 10.67 9.44 5.94
C VAL A 39 10.99 9.15 4.48
N VAL A 40 10.66 7.93 4.03
CA VAL A 40 10.87 7.46 2.66
C VAL A 40 9.53 7.10 2.04
N LEU A 41 9.17 7.78 0.96
CA LEU A 41 7.92 7.55 0.24
C LEU A 41 8.15 6.60 -0.94
N GLY A 42 7.34 5.55 -1.00
CA GLY A 42 7.32 4.56 -2.08
C GLY A 42 8.01 3.23 -1.74
N SER A 43 7.80 2.24 -2.60
CA SER A 43 8.35 0.89 -2.48
C SER A 43 9.10 0.40 -3.72
N GLY A 44 9.51 1.33 -4.59
CA GLY A 44 10.19 1.02 -5.85
C GLY A 44 11.71 0.89 -5.71
N TRP A 45 12.35 0.76 -6.87
CA TRP A 45 13.81 0.63 -7.05
C TRP A 45 14.62 1.72 -6.35
N ALA A 46 14.25 2.99 -6.56
CA ALA A 46 14.96 4.13 -6.00
C ALA A 46 14.99 4.07 -4.46
N ARG A 47 13.83 3.76 -3.85
CA ARG A 47 13.69 3.57 -2.41
C ARG A 47 14.55 2.41 -1.91
N CYS A 48 14.45 1.23 -2.53
CA CYS A 48 15.22 0.06 -2.12
C CYS A 48 16.73 0.29 -2.22
N ARG A 49 17.19 1.06 -3.21
CA ARG A 49 18.61 1.44 -3.30
C ARG A 49 19.01 2.48 -2.24
N ALA A 50 18.20 3.51 -2.04
CA ALA A 50 18.47 4.56 -1.07
C ALA A 50 18.56 4.00 0.35
N MET A 51 17.60 3.14 0.73
CA MET A 51 17.56 2.56 2.06
C MET A 51 18.73 1.63 2.36
N LYS A 52 19.34 0.97 1.37
CA LYS A 52 20.57 0.17 1.57
C LYS A 52 21.77 1.00 2.03
N GLY A 53 21.76 2.31 1.81
CA GLY A 53 22.83 3.21 2.26
C GLY A 53 22.52 3.95 3.55
N LEU A 54 21.34 3.76 4.14
CA LEU A 54 20.96 4.41 5.40
C LEU A 54 21.45 3.59 6.60
N ASP A 55 22.09 4.27 7.55
CA ASP A 55 22.52 3.68 8.82
C ASP A 55 21.46 3.93 9.90
N THR A 56 20.84 2.85 10.39
CA THR A 56 19.81 2.89 11.43
C THR A 56 20.36 3.13 12.84
N ASN A 57 21.68 3.12 13.02
CA ASN A 57 22.29 3.57 14.28
C ASN A 57 22.18 5.08 14.44
N ILE A 58 22.13 5.82 13.33
CA ILE A 58 22.13 7.29 13.31
C ILE A 58 20.73 7.84 13.02
N TYR A 59 19.92 7.13 12.23
CA TYR A 59 18.60 7.58 11.80
C TYR A 59 17.50 6.57 12.11
N ASP A 60 16.33 7.05 12.49
CA ASP A 60 15.11 6.23 12.49
C ASP A 60 14.43 6.31 11.12
N VAL A 61 14.11 5.16 10.51
CA VAL A 61 13.59 5.13 9.13
C VAL A 61 12.12 4.76 9.12
N VAL A 62 11.30 5.65 8.55
CA VAL A 62 9.88 5.40 8.33
C VAL A 62 9.62 5.30 6.84
N CYS A 63 9.14 4.14 6.40
CA CYS A 63 8.75 3.95 5.03
C CYS A 63 7.23 3.98 4.89
N VAL A 64 6.72 4.78 3.95
CA VAL A 64 5.30 4.84 3.63
C VAL A 64 5.11 4.42 2.17
N SER A 65 4.26 3.44 1.92
CA SER A 65 3.90 3.05 0.56
C SER A 65 2.52 2.39 0.52
N PRO A 66 1.74 2.59 -0.55
CA PRO A 66 0.48 1.86 -0.74
C PRO A 66 0.68 0.36 -1.02
N ARG A 67 1.93 -0.09 -1.13
CA ARG A 67 2.25 -1.47 -1.47
C ARG A 67 3.40 -1.99 -0.61
N ASN A 68 3.25 -3.20 -0.09
CA ASN A 68 4.20 -3.87 0.80
C ASN A 68 5.32 -4.67 0.11
N HIS A 69 5.43 -4.61 -1.21
CA HIS A 69 6.44 -5.31 -1.99
C HIS A 69 7.03 -4.42 -3.09
N MET A 70 8.29 -4.70 -3.45
CA MET A 70 8.94 -4.15 -4.63
C MET A 70 8.62 -5.04 -5.83
N VAL A 71 8.39 -4.43 -6.98
CA VAL A 71 8.19 -5.14 -8.24
C VAL A 71 9.43 -4.96 -9.11
N PHE A 72 9.99 -6.07 -9.58
CA PHE A 72 11.07 -6.09 -10.56
C PHE A 72 10.50 -5.79 -11.94
N THR A 73 10.26 -4.51 -12.20
CA THR A 73 9.53 -4.01 -13.37
C THR A 73 10.07 -4.50 -14.71
N HIS A 74 11.38 -4.76 -14.83
CA HIS A 74 11.99 -5.27 -16.07
C HIS A 74 11.54 -6.68 -16.46
N LEU A 75 11.01 -7.47 -15.52
CA LEU A 75 10.56 -8.85 -15.76
C LEU A 75 9.03 -8.97 -15.86
N LEU A 76 8.28 -7.88 -15.71
CA LEU A 76 6.82 -7.89 -15.80
C LEU A 76 6.28 -8.34 -17.17
N ALA A 77 6.99 -8.02 -18.26
CA ALA A 77 6.59 -8.48 -19.59
C ALA A 77 6.61 -10.02 -19.68
N SER A 78 7.62 -10.66 -19.09
CA SER A 78 7.76 -12.12 -19.08
C SER A 78 6.67 -12.82 -18.26
N THR A 79 6.07 -12.15 -17.28
CA THR A 79 4.95 -12.73 -16.50
C THR A 79 3.62 -12.66 -17.24
N CYS A 80 3.45 -11.69 -18.15
CA CYS A 80 2.24 -11.57 -18.98
C CYS A 80 2.02 -12.83 -19.85
N VAL A 81 3.10 -13.41 -20.36
CA VAL A 81 3.07 -14.63 -21.20
C VAL A 81 3.31 -15.91 -20.41
N GLY A 82 3.55 -15.82 -19.10
CA GLY A 82 3.76 -16.96 -18.22
C GLY A 82 5.15 -17.62 -18.29
N THR A 83 6.14 -16.98 -18.94
CA THR A 83 7.54 -17.42 -18.87
C THR A 83 8.07 -17.37 -17.43
N LEU A 84 7.61 -16.38 -16.66
CA LEU A 84 7.88 -16.27 -15.23
C LEU A 84 6.58 -16.26 -14.44
N GLU A 85 6.64 -16.76 -13.21
CA GLU A 85 5.53 -16.64 -12.26
C GLU A 85 5.45 -15.21 -11.72
N PHE A 86 4.24 -14.73 -11.43
CA PHE A 86 4.00 -13.42 -10.83
C PHE A 86 4.74 -13.20 -9.51
N ARG A 87 4.91 -14.26 -8.71
CA ARG A 87 5.62 -14.18 -7.43
C ARG A 87 7.13 -14.02 -7.62
N SER A 88 7.70 -14.52 -8.71
CA SER A 88 9.14 -14.44 -8.99
C SER A 88 9.63 -13.03 -9.31
N VAL A 89 8.72 -12.08 -9.57
CA VAL A 89 9.06 -10.69 -9.88
C VAL A 89 8.66 -9.71 -8.77
N ALA A 90 8.19 -10.22 -7.63
CA ALA A 90 7.72 -9.41 -6.52
C ALA A 90 8.40 -9.85 -5.22
N GLU A 91 9.04 -8.90 -4.54
CA GLU A 91 9.79 -9.17 -3.31
C GLU A 91 9.22 -8.35 -2.14
N PRO A 92 8.83 -8.98 -1.02
CA PRO A 92 8.33 -8.27 0.15
C PRO A 92 9.36 -7.26 0.67
N ILE A 93 8.88 -6.06 1.01
CA ILE A 93 9.72 -4.96 1.49
C ILE A 93 10.49 -5.34 2.76
N ALA A 94 9.85 -6.08 3.67
CA ALA A 94 10.46 -6.56 4.91
C ALA A 94 11.66 -7.50 4.66
N GLN A 95 11.66 -8.20 3.51
CA GLN A 95 12.76 -9.10 3.13
C GLN A 95 13.90 -8.33 2.47
N ILE A 96 13.60 -7.37 1.60
CA ILE A 96 14.62 -6.53 0.94
C ILE A 96 15.37 -5.66 1.94
N GLN A 97 14.65 -5.20 2.97
CA GLN A 97 15.18 -4.28 3.96
C GLN A 97 14.83 -4.74 5.38
N PRO A 98 15.61 -5.65 5.97
CA PRO A 98 15.37 -6.13 7.33
C PRO A 98 15.38 -5.01 8.38
N LEU A 99 16.08 -3.90 8.10
CA LEU A 99 16.24 -2.75 8.99
C LEU A 99 14.88 -2.17 9.45
N ILE A 100 13.90 -2.04 8.56
CA ILE A 100 12.55 -1.56 8.92
C ILE A 100 11.70 -2.59 9.67
N SER A 101 12.16 -3.83 9.80
CA SER A 101 11.44 -4.91 10.49
C SER A 101 12.12 -5.33 11.79
N ARG A 102 13.41 -5.06 11.95
CA ARG A 102 14.22 -5.50 13.09
C ARG A 102 14.62 -4.37 14.02
N GLU A 103 14.78 -3.16 13.50
CA GLU A 103 15.26 -2.02 14.28
C GLU A 103 14.12 -1.32 15.03
N THR A 104 14.32 -1.10 16.32
CA THR A 104 13.41 -0.30 17.14
C THR A 104 13.40 1.15 16.65
N GLY A 105 12.21 1.74 16.46
CA GLY A 105 12.07 3.11 15.97
C GLY A 105 11.92 3.23 14.45
N SER A 106 12.16 2.15 13.70
CA SER A 106 11.89 2.09 12.26
C SER A 106 10.55 1.43 11.96
N TYR A 107 9.83 1.96 10.97
CA TYR A 107 8.45 1.54 10.68
C TYR A 107 8.20 1.41 9.17
N PHE A 108 7.28 0.51 8.82
CA PHE A 108 6.66 0.46 7.50
C PHE A 108 5.15 0.67 7.64
N PHE A 109 4.62 1.71 7.00
CA PHE A 109 3.20 2.00 6.94
C PHE A 109 2.63 1.70 5.55
N LEU A 110 1.62 0.84 5.52
CA LEU A 110 0.83 0.56 4.32
C LEU A 110 -0.23 1.66 4.15
N ALA A 111 0.14 2.72 3.46
CA ALA A 111 -0.66 3.94 3.34
C ALA A 111 -0.33 4.72 2.06
N ASN A 112 -1.29 5.49 1.57
CA ASN A 112 -1.06 6.53 0.57
C ASN A 112 -0.47 7.76 1.24
N CYS A 113 0.43 8.47 0.55
CA CYS A 113 0.83 9.83 0.90
C CYS A 113 0.09 10.79 -0.03
N ASN A 114 -0.83 11.57 0.52
CA ASN A 114 -1.69 12.46 -0.28
C ASN A 114 -1.09 13.86 -0.40
N ARG A 115 -0.37 14.31 0.62
CA ARG A 115 0.22 15.65 0.68
C ARG A 115 1.51 15.66 1.48
N VAL A 116 2.46 16.47 1.04
CA VAL A 116 3.68 16.80 1.77
C VAL A 116 3.63 18.28 2.11
N ASP A 117 3.70 18.59 3.40
CA ASP A 117 3.87 19.95 3.92
C ASP A 117 5.34 20.19 4.21
N LEU A 118 5.98 20.98 3.34
CA LEU A 118 7.41 21.30 3.43
C LEU A 118 7.71 22.34 4.51
N ASP A 119 6.75 23.20 4.84
CA ASP A 119 6.93 24.29 5.82
C ASP A 119 6.89 23.73 7.23
N ASN A 120 5.93 22.83 7.51
CA ASN A 120 5.78 22.17 8.80
C ASN A 120 6.58 20.87 8.92
N HIS A 121 7.23 20.42 7.85
CA HIS A 121 7.96 19.16 7.78
C HIS A 121 7.09 17.93 8.15
N VAL A 122 5.91 17.85 7.55
CA VAL A 122 4.91 16.78 7.80
C VAL A 122 4.48 16.12 6.49
N VAL A 123 4.30 14.80 6.52
CA VAL A 123 3.62 14.05 5.47
C VAL A 123 2.23 13.65 5.94
N HIS A 124 1.21 13.98 5.14
CA HIS A 124 -0.16 13.52 5.35
C HIS A 124 -0.40 12.21 4.63
N CYS A 125 -0.74 11.19 5.41
CA CYS A 125 -0.93 9.84 4.95
C CYS A 125 -2.37 9.39 5.20
N GLN A 126 -2.85 8.49 4.34
CA GLN A 126 -4.15 7.84 4.49
C GLN A 126 -3.94 6.33 4.47
N THR A 127 -4.48 5.63 5.47
CA THR A 127 -4.34 4.17 5.55
C THR A 127 -5.04 3.47 4.40
N LEU A 128 -4.48 2.34 3.97
CA LEU A 128 -5.15 1.44 3.04
C LEU A 128 -5.94 0.38 3.82
N THR A 129 -7.25 0.34 3.62
CA THR A 129 -8.13 -0.68 4.20
C THR A 129 -8.67 -1.67 3.16
N ASN A 130 -8.23 -1.55 1.90
CA ASN A 130 -8.66 -2.42 0.79
C ASN A 130 -8.44 -3.90 1.14
N GLY A 131 -9.55 -4.61 1.43
CA GLY A 131 -9.58 -6.04 1.78
C GLY A 131 -9.96 -6.35 3.23
N ALA A 132 -9.94 -5.38 4.15
CA ALA A 132 -10.45 -5.52 5.50
C ALA A 132 -11.75 -4.72 5.63
N ASN A 133 -12.91 -5.40 5.55
CA ASN A 133 -14.26 -4.81 5.73
C ASN A 133 -14.52 -4.22 7.14
N VAL A 134 -13.46 -3.91 7.90
CA VAL A 134 -13.52 -3.69 9.35
C VAL A 134 -13.25 -2.22 9.69
N LEU A 135 -12.56 -1.46 8.84
CA LEU A 135 -12.19 -0.07 9.12
C LEU A 135 -12.31 0.80 7.87
N GLU A 136 -12.94 1.97 8.03
CA GLU A 136 -12.85 3.06 7.05
C GLU A 136 -11.40 3.58 6.99
N PRO A 137 -10.89 4.01 5.83
CA PRO A 137 -9.61 4.70 5.75
C PRO A 137 -9.57 5.88 6.70
N TRP A 138 -8.47 6.06 7.41
CA TRP A 138 -8.26 7.24 8.26
C TRP A 138 -6.95 7.92 7.92
N ASP A 139 -6.94 9.22 8.16
CA ASP A 139 -5.81 10.07 7.91
C ASP A 139 -4.92 10.16 9.15
N PHE A 140 -3.61 10.27 8.92
CA PHE A 140 -2.62 10.44 9.96
C PHE A 140 -1.42 11.20 9.41
N GLU A 141 -0.66 11.79 10.31
CA GLU A 141 0.46 12.65 9.98
C GLU A 141 1.80 12.05 10.43
N ILE A 142 2.86 12.33 9.69
CA ILE A 142 4.21 11.88 10.04
C ILE A 142 5.15 13.07 9.90
N SER A 143 5.64 13.59 11.02
CA SER A 143 6.71 14.59 11.03
C SER A 143 8.04 13.94 10.62
N TYR A 144 8.86 14.67 9.86
CA TYR A 144 10.15 14.19 9.36
C TYR A 144 11.27 15.20 9.56
N ASP A 145 12.50 14.71 9.78
CA ASP A 145 13.70 15.54 9.73
C ASP A 145 14.30 15.56 8.32
N LYS A 146 14.17 14.43 7.61
CA LYS A 146 14.58 14.29 6.21
C LYS A 146 13.53 13.52 5.45
N LEU A 147 13.26 13.95 4.22
CA LEU A 147 12.29 13.34 3.33
C LEU A 147 12.97 12.81 2.07
N ILE A 148 12.72 11.55 1.74
CA ILE A 148 13.13 10.93 0.48
C ILE A 148 11.86 10.61 -0.31
N ILE A 149 11.64 11.34 -1.41
CA ILE A 149 10.53 11.08 -2.33
C ILE A 149 11.01 10.11 -3.40
N ALA A 150 10.63 8.85 -3.27
CA ALA A 150 10.96 7.78 -4.20
C ALA A 150 9.70 7.09 -4.74
N SER A 151 8.62 7.87 -4.87
CA SER A 151 7.41 7.47 -5.58
C SER A 151 7.71 7.26 -7.06
N SER A 152 7.16 6.20 -7.65
CA SER A 152 7.23 6.01 -9.09
C SER A 152 6.29 6.99 -9.80
N SER A 153 6.33 6.97 -11.14
CA SER A 153 5.35 7.66 -11.97
C SER A 153 4.10 6.81 -12.24
N VAL A 154 3.06 7.48 -12.71
CA VAL A 154 1.88 6.85 -13.32
C VAL A 154 2.06 6.77 -14.85
N PRO A 155 1.39 5.82 -15.53
CA PRO A 155 1.36 5.79 -16.99
C PRO A 155 0.84 7.12 -17.55
N LEU A 156 1.46 7.60 -18.62
CA LEU A 156 1.05 8.82 -19.30
C LEU A 156 0.20 8.45 -20.52
N THR A 157 -1.05 8.91 -20.53
CA THR A 157 -2.03 8.63 -21.61
C THR A 157 -2.00 9.67 -22.73
N PHE A 158 -1.27 10.78 -22.53
CA PHE A 158 -1.18 11.91 -23.45
C PHE A 158 -2.55 12.54 -23.82
N GLY A 159 -3.60 12.28 -23.03
CA GLY A 159 -4.96 12.74 -23.34
C GLY A 159 -5.60 12.02 -24.53
N ILE A 160 -5.05 10.88 -24.95
CA ILE A 160 -5.62 10.09 -26.05
C ILE A 160 -6.87 9.38 -25.53
N HIS A 161 -8.01 9.75 -26.10
CA HIS A 161 -9.31 9.14 -25.77
C HIS A 161 -9.29 7.64 -26.06
N GLY A 162 -9.85 6.83 -25.16
CA GLY A 162 -9.92 5.38 -25.31
C GLY A 162 -8.76 4.62 -24.66
N VAL A 163 -7.66 5.29 -24.28
CA VAL A 163 -6.50 4.60 -23.68
C VAL A 163 -6.83 4.08 -22.29
N GLU A 164 -7.49 4.87 -21.45
CA GLU A 164 -7.84 4.42 -20.09
C GLU A 164 -8.93 3.35 -20.10
N GLU A 165 -9.81 3.37 -21.11
CA GLU A 165 -10.95 2.44 -21.23
C GLU A 165 -10.58 1.12 -21.93
N HIS A 166 -9.62 1.15 -22.85
CA HIS A 166 -9.33 0.00 -23.73
C HIS A 166 -7.91 -0.55 -23.64
N ALA A 167 -6.95 0.22 -23.10
CA ALA A 167 -5.57 -0.26 -22.98
C ALA A 167 -5.30 -0.89 -21.62
N PHE A 168 -4.39 -1.87 -21.60
CA PHE A 168 -3.82 -2.37 -20.37
C PHE A 168 -2.48 -1.69 -20.12
N PHE A 169 -2.32 -1.06 -18.96
CA PHE A 169 -1.01 -0.62 -18.49
C PHE A 169 -0.19 -1.81 -18.02
N LEU A 170 1.13 -1.65 -17.91
CA LEU A 170 2.03 -2.70 -17.41
C LEU A 170 3.08 -2.11 -16.46
N ARG A 171 2.66 -1.89 -15.20
CA ARG A 171 3.55 -1.38 -14.13
C ARG A 171 3.54 -2.17 -12.84
N GLU A 172 2.53 -3.01 -12.66
CA GLU A 172 2.29 -3.74 -11.42
C GLU A 172 1.99 -5.19 -11.74
N VAL A 173 2.09 -6.06 -10.74
CA VAL A 173 1.82 -7.49 -10.93
C VAL A 173 0.37 -7.74 -11.37
N HIS A 174 -0.60 -7.02 -10.78
CA HIS A 174 -2.01 -7.18 -11.14
C HIS A 174 -2.31 -6.78 -12.59
N HIS A 175 -1.57 -5.81 -13.14
CA HIS A 175 -1.66 -5.46 -14.55
C HIS A 175 -1.25 -6.64 -15.45
N ALA A 176 -0.14 -7.30 -15.14
CA ALA A 176 0.32 -8.47 -15.88
C ALA A 176 -0.66 -9.65 -15.76
N GLN A 177 -1.27 -9.83 -14.57
CA GLN A 177 -2.33 -10.82 -14.36
C GLN A 177 -3.53 -10.57 -15.26
N GLU A 178 -3.96 -9.31 -15.34
CA GLU A 178 -5.11 -8.92 -16.15
C GLU A 178 -4.86 -9.09 -17.64
N ILE A 179 -3.67 -8.71 -18.14
CA ILE A 179 -3.26 -8.97 -19.53
C ILE A 179 -3.29 -10.46 -19.84
N LYS A 180 -2.66 -11.29 -18.99
CA LYS A 180 -2.63 -12.74 -19.18
C LYS A 180 -4.05 -13.33 -19.18
N ARG A 181 -4.89 -12.89 -18.25
CA ARG A 181 -6.29 -13.32 -18.14
C ARG A 181 -7.07 -12.97 -19.40
N LYS A 182 -6.95 -11.73 -19.90
CA LYS A 182 -7.64 -11.27 -21.11
C LYS A 182 -7.17 -12.01 -22.36
N LEU A 183 -5.86 -12.23 -22.49
CA LEU A 183 -5.28 -13.01 -23.58
C LEU A 183 -5.84 -14.43 -23.63
N LEU A 184 -5.79 -15.14 -22.50
CA LEU A 184 -6.29 -16.51 -22.41
C LEU A 184 -7.81 -16.57 -22.63
N LEU A 185 -8.56 -15.63 -22.07
CA LEU A 185 -10.00 -15.55 -22.27
C LEU A 185 -10.36 -15.35 -23.75
N ASN A 186 -9.68 -14.44 -24.45
CA ASN A 186 -9.92 -14.21 -25.87
C ASN A 186 -9.61 -15.46 -26.70
N LEU A 187 -8.50 -16.15 -26.39
CA LEU A 187 -8.15 -17.40 -27.07
C LEU A 187 -9.24 -18.48 -26.88
N MET A 188 -9.70 -18.67 -25.63
CA MET A 188 -10.77 -19.64 -25.37
C MET A 188 -12.10 -19.25 -26.00
N LEU A 189 -12.41 -17.95 -26.07
CA LEU A 189 -13.63 -17.46 -26.70
C LEU A 189 -13.60 -17.69 -28.21
N SER A 190 -12.46 -17.51 -28.88
CA SER A 190 -12.35 -17.70 -30.34
C SER A 190 -12.75 -19.11 -30.83
N ASP A 191 -12.61 -20.12 -29.95
CA ASP A 191 -12.99 -21.51 -30.24
C ASP A 191 -14.47 -21.82 -29.93
N VAL A 192 -15.22 -20.86 -29.38
CA VAL A 192 -16.64 -21.07 -29.03
C VAL A 192 -17.49 -21.13 -30.31
N PRO A 193 -18.32 -22.18 -30.48
CA PRO A 193 -19.22 -22.27 -31.63
C PRO A 193 -20.17 -21.07 -31.72
N GLY A 194 -20.34 -20.52 -32.92
CA GLY A 194 -21.25 -19.40 -33.19
C GLY A 194 -20.57 -18.05 -33.43
N ILE A 195 -19.24 -17.97 -33.33
CA ILE A 195 -18.45 -16.78 -33.66
C ILE A 195 -18.15 -16.74 -35.18
N LEU A 196 -18.27 -15.56 -35.79
CA LEU A 196 -17.96 -15.35 -37.20
C LEU A 196 -16.45 -15.47 -37.45
N GLU A 197 -16.03 -15.93 -38.63
CA GLU A 197 -14.60 -16.10 -38.95
C GLU A 197 -13.82 -14.77 -38.91
N ALA A 198 -14.49 -13.63 -39.09
CA ALA A 198 -13.87 -12.30 -38.95
C ALA A 198 -13.68 -11.85 -37.48
N GLU A 199 -14.30 -12.56 -36.53
CA GLU A 199 -14.28 -12.29 -35.08
C GLU A 199 -13.42 -13.32 -34.32
N LYS A 200 -12.90 -14.34 -35.00
CA LYS A 200 -11.89 -15.28 -34.49
C LYS A 200 -10.49 -14.69 -34.68
#